data_AF-A0A6M3KC25-F1
#
_entry.id   AF-A0A6M3KC25-F1
#
_cell.length_a   1.000
_cell.length_b   1.000
_cell.length_c   1.000
_cell.angle_alpha   90.00
_cell.angle_beta   90.00
_cell.angle_gamma   90.00
#
_symmetry.space_group_name_H-M   'P 1'
#
loop_
_entity.id
_entity.type
_entity.pdbx_description
1 polymer ?
#
loop_
_entity_poly.entity_id
_entity_poly.type
_entity_poly.pdbx_seq_one_letter_code
_entity_poly.pdbx_strand_id
1 'polypeptide(L)'
;MWCLPTYLADKFLNMIKAGTISPDKMIDMTSEQRRNFFSEHFGEVNAVQLNTLLESKLILKNQQTGMVTWAKKVAGITPEAQRGLVNRVNKMSEVLTPETEDVFLKDLAAHVLGTTVTMEEAGNITTLAKEVADKDELYDREKAVDEEGKPTKARMDYGRTLVTFDNYVSSVKAIAEHETISERVVEYLHNPFKFIGDLAKGIAATSREMRTTLDNSWIGKQGRNLFFKGITGDFQSGKIWWDTFKKSYKVIWDTFRGVPVMDEIRAEILSDPEYDMMKKAKVATAVIEEEAPTDWYKNIPYLGKPFLASHNAFTASAHYARYKTAKYYFNIARKSDIDLNDKVELESIGKLVNSLTARGEIGAKRQAPGLISNIFFSPRMLKADLDVLTMHKFDKNMSKFAKKEAAKNLLHIVVAQGLILGIAYALWPETVEWDPHSSDFGKIKIGNTRFDISGGTAALTRLAVRLVPLLVNKDSYIKSTSTGKLIKLNTGKFGELTGVDILEDYLENKTAPAANLVLAHLAGHYKYRKDEKISLKGDIRELFEPLPIQNFYELINDENSANILLSIIADEHGLFVNTYSPVKKGKKIEIKEIIMD
;
A
#
# COMPACT_ATOMS: atom_id res chain seq x y z
N MET A 1 -59.18 7.96 -7.07
CA MET A 1 -58.85 7.30 -5.79
C MET A 1 -59.92 6.25 -5.55
N TRP A 2 -59.60 4.98 -5.74
CA TRP A 2 -60.52 3.87 -5.48
C TRP A 2 -60.45 3.51 -4.00
N CYS A 3 -61.60 3.34 -3.35
CA CYS A 3 -61.71 2.89 -1.97
C CYS A 3 -62.72 1.75 -1.92
N LEU A 4 -62.38 0.68 -1.21
CA LEU A 4 -63.31 -0.41 -0.96
C LEU A 4 -64.47 0.12 -0.08
N PRO A 5 -65.74 -0.05 -0.48
CA PRO A 5 -66.88 0.33 0.34
C PRO A 5 -66.79 -0.27 1.74
N THR A 6 -67.15 0.51 2.78
CA THR A 6 -66.96 0.14 4.19
C THR A 6 -67.52 -1.25 4.52
N TYR A 7 -68.71 -1.59 4.00
CA TYR A 7 -69.32 -2.90 4.23
C TYR A 7 -68.51 -4.07 3.65
N LEU A 8 -67.80 -3.88 2.53
CA LEU A 8 -66.90 -4.88 1.94
C LEU A 8 -65.55 -4.93 2.68
N ALA A 9 -65.08 -3.78 3.18
CA ALA A 9 -63.88 -3.72 4.02
C ALA A 9 -64.09 -4.45 5.35
N ASP A 10 -65.25 -4.28 5.99
CA ASP A 10 -65.64 -5.00 7.20
C ASP A 10 -65.79 -6.50 6.94
N LYS A 11 -66.38 -6.87 5.79
CA LYS A 11 -66.43 -8.27 5.33
C LYS A 11 -65.03 -8.86 5.19
N PHE A 12 -64.11 -8.15 4.54
CA PHE A 12 -62.72 -8.61 4.38
C PHE A 12 -62.00 -8.75 5.72
N LEU A 13 -62.16 -7.79 6.64
CA LEU A 13 -61.58 -7.85 7.98
C LEU A 13 -62.13 -9.02 8.80
N ASN A 14 -63.43 -9.30 8.70
CA ASN A 14 -64.04 -10.44 9.38
C ASN A 14 -63.53 -11.78 8.84
N MET A 15 -63.28 -11.89 7.52
CA MET A 15 -62.67 -13.09 6.93
C MET A 15 -61.23 -13.32 7.42
N ILE A 16 -60.47 -12.25 7.65
CA ILE A 16 -59.13 -12.34 8.25
C ILE A 16 -59.22 -12.79 9.71
N LYS A 17 -60.11 -12.16 10.50
CA LYS A 17 -60.32 -12.51 11.92
C LYS A 17 -60.81 -13.94 12.12
N ALA A 18 -61.62 -14.45 11.19
CA ALA A 18 -62.12 -15.81 11.19
C ALA A 18 -61.08 -16.86 10.71
N GLY A 19 -59.91 -16.44 10.22
CA GLY A 19 -58.86 -17.33 9.70
C GLY A 19 -59.17 -17.94 8.32
N THR A 20 -60.29 -17.57 7.71
CA THR A 20 -60.70 -17.98 6.35
C THR A 20 -59.65 -17.58 5.32
N ILE A 21 -59.04 -16.40 5.51
CA ILE A 21 -57.90 -15.93 4.74
C ILE A 21 -56.83 -15.34 5.66
N SER A 22 -55.56 -15.41 5.25
CA SER A 22 -54.45 -14.80 5.99
C SER A 22 -53.46 -14.16 5.00
N PRO A 23 -52.67 -13.17 5.43
CA PRO A 23 -51.62 -12.59 4.60
C PRO A 23 -50.68 -13.65 3.99
N ASP A 24 -50.27 -14.66 4.78
CA ASP A 24 -49.37 -15.71 4.30
C ASP A 24 -50.03 -16.57 3.22
N LYS A 25 -51.29 -17.00 3.42
CA LYS A 25 -52.06 -17.73 2.39
C LYS A 25 -52.24 -16.91 1.10
N MET A 26 -52.39 -15.59 1.20
CA MET A 26 -52.53 -14.72 0.03
C MET A 26 -51.23 -14.53 -0.73
N ILE A 27 -50.09 -14.57 -0.03
CA ILE A 27 -48.76 -14.49 -0.63
C ILE A 27 -48.47 -15.73 -1.48
N ASP A 28 -48.88 -16.91 -1.00
CA ASP A 28 -48.63 -18.19 -1.68
C ASP A 28 -49.55 -18.45 -2.89
N MET A 29 -50.62 -17.66 -3.05
CA MET A 29 -51.53 -17.74 -4.22
C MET A 29 -50.91 -17.08 -5.46
N THR A 30 -51.24 -17.59 -6.65
CA THR A 30 -50.96 -16.88 -7.91
C THR A 30 -51.86 -15.65 -8.07
N SER A 31 -51.46 -14.68 -8.91
CA SER A 31 -52.28 -13.51 -9.25
C SER A 31 -53.67 -13.88 -9.78
N GLU A 32 -53.76 -14.99 -10.51
CA GLU A 32 -55.02 -15.51 -11.02
C GLU A 32 -55.88 -16.10 -9.88
N GLN A 33 -55.29 -16.91 -9.01
CA GLN A 33 -55.98 -17.48 -7.84
C GLN A 33 -56.50 -16.38 -6.90
N ARG A 34 -55.71 -15.33 -6.65
CA ARG A 34 -56.13 -14.18 -5.85
C ARG A 34 -57.25 -13.39 -6.50
N ARG A 35 -57.16 -13.12 -7.81
CA ARG A 35 -58.22 -12.41 -8.54
C ARG A 35 -59.54 -13.19 -8.53
N ASN A 36 -59.48 -14.50 -8.72
CA ASN A 36 -60.66 -15.36 -8.65
C ASN A 36 -61.27 -15.33 -7.24
N PHE A 37 -60.44 -15.46 -6.21
CA PHE A 37 -60.88 -15.35 -4.81
C PHE A 37 -61.54 -13.99 -4.51
N PHE A 38 -60.91 -12.88 -4.92
CA PHE A 38 -61.49 -11.56 -4.68
C PHE A 38 -62.74 -11.31 -5.52
N SER A 39 -62.83 -11.89 -6.72
CA SER A 39 -64.00 -11.76 -7.60
C SER A 39 -65.23 -12.41 -6.95
N GLU A 40 -65.05 -13.63 -6.41
CA GLU A 40 -66.10 -14.37 -5.70
C GLU A 40 -66.64 -13.61 -4.48
N HIS A 41 -65.79 -12.88 -3.76
CA HIS A 41 -66.15 -12.27 -2.48
C HIS A 41 -66.47 -10.77 -2.54
N PHE A 42 -65.91 -10.04 -3.50
CA PHE A 42 -65.94 -8.57 -3.59
C PHE A 42 -66.38 -8.05 -4.97
N GLY A 43 -66.59 -8.93 -5.95
CA GLY A 43 -66.98 -8.59 -7.32
C GLY A 43 -65.79 -8.21 -8.22
N GLU A 44 -65.92 -8.45 -9.53
CA GLU A 44 -64.82 -8.32 -10.51
C GLU A 44 -64.10 -6.97 -10.48
N VAL A 45 -64.85 -5.87 -10.39
CA VAL A 45 -64.28 -4.51 -10.39
C VAL A 45 -63.40 -4.27 -9.16
N ASN A 46 -63.83 -4.72 -7.98
CA ASN A 46 -63.05 -4.59 -6.75
C ASN A 46 -61.93 -5.63 -6.68
N ALA A 47 -62.11 -6.79 -7.30
CA ALA A 47 -61.13 -7.87 -7.33
C ALA A 47 -59.83 -7.47 -8.03
N VAL A 48 -59.96 -6.77 -9.16
CA VAL A 48 -58.81 -6.22 -9.89
C VAL A 48 -58.07 -5.21 -9.00
N GLN A 49 -58.79 -4.25 -8.42
CA GLN A 49 -58.19 -3.19 -7.60
C GLN A 49 -57.57 -3.72 -6.28
N LEU A 50 -58.23 -4.67 -5.61
CA LEU A 50 -57.70 -5.34 -4.41
C LEU A 50 -56.45 -6.16 -4.72
N ASN A 51 -56.46 -6.92 -5.82
CA ASN A 51 -55.29 -7.69 -6.22
C ASN A 51 -54.13 -6.77 -6.60
N THR A 52 -54.38 -5.71 -7.37
CA THR A 52 -53.35 -4.71 -7.72
C THR A 52 -52.77 -4.03 -6.47
N LEU A 53 -53.63 -3.66 -5.51
CA LEU A 53 -53.17 -3.07 -4.25
C LEU A 53 -52.33 -4.06 -3.44
N LEU A 54 -52.78 -5.32 -3.31
CA LEU A 54 -52.02 -6.35 -2.61
C LEU A 54 -50.68 -6.64 -3.30
N GLU A 55 -50.68 -6.80 -4.62
CA GLU A 55 -49.46 -7.02 -5.41
C GLU A 55 -48.48 -5.88 -5.29
N SER A 56 -48.95 -4.62 -5.32
CA SER A 56 -48.07 -3.47 -5.07
C SER A 56 -47.41 -3.52 -3.69
N LYS A 57 -48.14 -3.95 -2.65
CA LYS A 57 -47.59 -4.08 -1.29
C LYS A 57 -46.64 -5.27 -1.15
N LEU A 58 -46.88 -6.36 -1.87
CA LEU A 58 -45.97 -7.51 -1.93
C LEU A 58 -44.68 -7.17 -2.69
N ILE A 59 -44.78 -6.47 -3.82
CA ILE A 59 -43.63 -5.99 -4.59
C ILE A 59 -42.78 -5.05 -3.72
N LEU A 60 -43.41 -4.11 -3.00
CA LEU A 60 -42.70 -3.22 -2.07
C LEU A 60 -41.93 -3.99 -0.99
N LYS A 61 -42.56 -4.98 -0.36
CA LYS A 61 -41.92 -5.80 0.68
C LYS A 61 -40.75 -6.63 0.14
N ASN A 62 -40.89 -7.16 -1.09
CA ASN A 62 -39.83 -7.90 -1.77
C ASN A 62 -38.67 -6.97 -2.17
N GLN A 63 -38.96 -5.78 -2.69
CA GLN A 63 -37.96 -4.75 -2.98
C GLN A 63 -37.21 -4.32 -1.71
N GLN A 64 -37.93 -4.04 -0.61
CA GLN A 64 -37.33 -3.71 0.69
C GLN A 64 -36.41 -4.84 1.19
N THR A 65 -36.86 -6.09 1.09
CA THR A 65 -36.08 -7.26 1.51
C THR A 65 -34.81 -7.43 0.67
N GLY A 66 -34.90 -7.24 -0.65
CA GLY A 66 -33.76 -7.27 -1.57
C GLY A 66 -32.74 -6.17 -1.22
N MET A 67 -33.20 -4.93 -1.05
CA MET A 67 -32.35 -3.78 -0.71
C MET A 67 -31.70 -3.89 0.67
N VAL A 68 -32.43 -4.37 1.68
CA VAL A 68 -31.85 -4.63 3.02
C VAL A 68 -30.81 -5.75 2.97
N THR A 69 -31.04 -6.79 2.19
CA THR A 69 -30.10 -7.90 2.01
C THR A 69 -28.84 -7.42 1.29
N TRP A 70 -29.00 -6.65 0.21
CA TRP A 70 -27.90 -5.99 -0.48
C TRP A 70 -27.09 -5.10 0.47
N ALA A 71 -27.75 -4.18 1.19
CA ALA A 71 -27.12 -3.27 2.14
C ALA A 71 -26.26 -3.97 3.21
N LYS A 72 -26.65 -5.19 3.60
CA LYS A 72 -25.90 -6.01 4.56
C LYS A 72 -24.69 -6.72 3.95
N LYS A 73 -24.64 -6.87 2.62
CA LYS A 73 -23.59 -7.59 1.88
C LYS A 73 -22.57 -6.67 1.18
N VAL A 74 -22.89 -5.39 0.95
CA VAL A 74 -21.95 -4.44 0.30
C VAL A 74 -20.69 -4.22 1.16
N ALA A 75 -19.53 -4.49 0.57
CA ALA A 75 -18.24 -4.24 1.20
C ALA A 75 -17.88 -2.75 1.19
N GLY A 76 -17.35 -2.23 2.31
CA GLY A 76 -16.83 -0.85 2.39
C GLY A 76 -17.80 0.20 2.95
N ILE A 77 -19.03 -0.17 3.29
CA ILE A 77 -19.98 0.68 4.03
C ILE A 77 -19.62 0.69 5.53
N THR A 78 -19.69 1.86 6.17
CA THR A 78 -19.53 1.96 7.63
C THR A 78 -20.76 1.40 8.36
N PRO A 79 -20.61 0.82 9.56
CA PRO A 79 -21.75 0.29 10.31
C PRO A 79 -22.88 1.31 10.57
N GLU A 80 -22.54 2.59 10.64
CA GLU A 80 -23.47 3.70 10.81
C GLU A 80 -24.26 3.98 9.52
N ALA A 81 -23.57 4.04 8.37
CA ALA A 81 -24.18 4.23 7.06
C ALA A 81 -25.08 3.03 6.70
N GLN A 82 -24.65 1.80 7.02
CA GLN A 82 -25.45 0.60 6.85
C GLN A 82 -26.78 0.68 7.62
N ARG A 83 -26.74 1.10 8.90
CA ARG A 83 -27.94 1.27 9.72
C ARG A 83 -28.86 2.37 9.19
N GLY A 84 -28.28 3.50 8.75
CA GLY A 84 -29.03 4.59 8.14
C GLY A 84 -29.78 4.15 6.88
N LEU A 85 -29.13 3.35 6.05
CA LEU A 85 -29.66 2.84 4.79
C LEU A 85 -30.78 1.81 5.00
N VAL A 86 -30.57 0.85 5.91
CA VAL A 86 -31.62 -0.12 6.31
C VAL A 86 -32.84 0.61 6.87
N ASN A 87 -32.65 1.63 7.71
CA ASN A 87 -33.75 2.42 8.26
C ASN A 87 -34.51 3.21 7.20
N ARG A 88 -33.84 3.68 6.15
CA ARG A 88 -34.49 4.40 5.03
C ARG A 88 -35.29 3.45 4.15
N VAL A 89 -34.71 2.29 3.79
CA VAL A 89 -35.39 1.24 3.02
C VAL A 89 -36.66 0.76 3.75
N ASN A 90 -36.56 0.50 5.05
CA ASN A 90 -37.71 0.10 5.87
C ASN A 90 -38.81 1.17 5.98
N LYS A 91 -38.51 2.44 5.68
CA LYS A 91 -39.47 3.55 5.68
C LYS A 91 -40.11 3.81 4.32
N MET A 92 -39.73 3.07 3.27
CA MET A 92 -40.35 3.21 1.94
C MET A 92 -41.83 2.83 1.98
N SER A 93 -42.70 3.72 1.49
CA SER A 93 -44.16 3.55 1.48
C SER A 93 -44.74 3.20 0.10
N GLU A 94 -43.95 3.39 -0.96
CA GLU A 94 -44.32 3.23 -2.36
C GLU A 94 -43.32 2.32 -3.10
N VAL A 95 -43.84 1.55 -4.06
CA VAL A 95 -43.05 0.70 -4.97
C VAL A 95 -42.21 1.60 -5.87
N LEU A 96 -40.93 1.27 -6.07
CA LEU A 96 -40.13 1.98 -7.05
C LEU A 96 -40.65 1.67 -8.46
N THR A 97 -41.13 2.70 -9.15
CA THR A 97 -41.37 2.73 -10.61
C THR A 97 -40.04 2.94 -11.32
N PRO A 98 -39.88 2.62 -12.62
CA PRO A 98 -38.63 2.88 -13.34
C PRO A 98 -38.08 4.31 -13.17
N GLU A 99 -38.94 5.34 -13.21
CA GLU A 99 -38.47 6.72 -13.00
C GLU A 99 -38.08 7.04 -11.55
N THR A 100 -38.74 6.43 -10.56
CA THR A 100 -38.44 6.66 -9.13
C THR A 100 -37.33 5.75 -8.62
N GLU A 101 -37.12 4.60 -9.26
CA GLU A 101 -36.03 3.66 -9.06
C GLU A 101 -34.70 4.31 -9.40
N ASP A 102 -34.59 4.96 -10.56
CA ASP A 102 -33.35 5.62 -10.97
C ASP A 102 -32.98 6.78 -10.03
N VAL A 103 -33.96 7.58 -9.58
CA VAL A 103 -33.75 8.66 -8.61
C VAL A 103 -33.35 8.10 -7.25
N PHE A 104 -33.98 7.01 -6.82
CA PHE A 104 -33.64 6.31 -5.58
C PHE A 104 -32.24 5.69 -5.65
N LEU A 105 -31.86 5.03 -6.75
CA LEU A 105 -30.54 4.43 -6.97
C LEU A 105 -29.44 5.49 -7.01
N LYS A 106 -29.72 6.66 -7.61
CA LYS A 106 -28.84 7.83 -7.54
C LYS A 106 -28.65 8.34 -6.12
N ASP A 107 -29.74 8.54 -5.38
CA ASP A 107 -29.67 8.99 -3.99
C ASP A 107 -28.99 7.96 -3.08
N LEU A 108 -29.18 6.67 -3.38
CA LEU A 108 -28.54 5.55 -2.70
C LEU A 108 -27.03 5.52 -2.99
N ALA A 109 -26.63 5.60 -4.26
CA ALA A 109 -25.24 5.68 -4.68
C ALA A 109 -24.54 6.90 -4.07
N ALA A 110 -25.19 8.07 -4.12
CA ALA A 110 -24.66 9.29 -3.52
C ALA A 110 -24.48 9.16 -2.00
N HIS A 111 -25.45 8.56 -1.30
CA HIS A 111 -25.38 8.35 0.14
C HIS A 111 -24.31 7.31 0.54
N VAL A 112 -24.18 6.21 -0.21
CA VAL A 112 -23.17 5.17 0.01
C VAL A 112 -21.77 5.68 -0.28
N LEU A 113 -21.61 6.47 -1.35
CA LEU A 113 -20.32 7.01 -1.76
C LEU A 113 -19.91 8.28 -1.00
N GLY A 114 -20.86 8.94 -0.34
CA GLY A 114 -20.63 10.20 0.38
C GLY A 114 -20.31 11.38 -0.54
N THR A 115 -20.69 11.30 -1.83
CA THR A 115 -20.47 12.33 -2.86
C THR A 115 -21.70 12.48 -3.74
N THR A 116 -21.83 13.59 -4.47
CA THR A 116 -22.88 13.74 -5.47
C THR A 116 -22.60 12.84 -6.67
N VAL A 117 -23.62 12.12 -7.14
CA VAL A 117 -23.54 11.18 -8.26
C VAL A 117 -24.64 11.53 -9.27
N THR A 118 -24.35 11.49 -10.55
CA THR A 118 -25.31 11.68 -11.66
C THR A 118 -26.17 10.43 -11.88
N MET A 119 -27.26 10.55 -12.65
CA MET A 119 -28.12 9.39 -12.97
C MET A 119 -27.36 8.33 -13.77
N GLU A 120 -26.54 8.75 -14.73
CA GLU A 120 -25.71 7.86 -15.55
C GLU A 120 -24.66 7.13 -14.68
N GLU A 121 -23.98 7.85 -13.78
CA GLU A 121 -23.01 7.25 -12.86
C GLU A 121 -23.66 6.25 -11.91
N ALA A 122 -24.87 6.54 -11.42
CA ALA A 122 -25.63 5.65 -10.55
C ALA A 122 -26.06 4.36 -11.28
N GLY A 123 -26.50 4.46 -12.54
CA GLY A 123 -26.83 3.31 -13.38
C GLY A 123 -25.62 2.42 -13.67
N ASN A 124 -24.46 3.03 -13.95
CA ASN A 124 -23.21 2.30 -14.15
C ASN A 124 -22.71 1.62 -12.87
N ILE A 125 -22.77 2.30 -11.72
CA ILE A 125 -22.45 1.70 -10.39
C ILE A 125 -23.34 0.49 -10.14
N THR A 126 -24.65 0.61 -10.39
CA THR A 126 -25.61 -0.47 -10.14
C THR A 126 -25.38 -1.67 -11.06
N THR A 127 -25.09 -1.43 -12.34
CA THR A 127 -24.79 -2.47 -13.31
C THR A 127 -23.52 -3.24 -12.92
N LEU A 128 -22.43 -2.54 -12.65
CA LEU A 128 -21.17 -3.15 -12.23
C LEU A 128 -21.31 -3.90 -10.90
N ALA A 129 -22.07 -3.36 -9.93
CA ALA A 129 -22.35 -4.04 -8.67
C ALA A 129 -23.16 -5.33 -8.87
N LYS A 130 -24.09 -5.35 -9.82
CA LYS A 130 -24.84 -6.56 -10.21
C LYS A 130 -23.92 -7.60 -10.84
N GLU A 131 -23.04 -7.20 -11.75
CA GLU A 131 -22.05 -8.12 -12.34
C GLU A 131 -21.13 -8.75 -11.30
N VAL A 132 -20.71 -7.97 -10.29
CA VAL A 132 -19.95 -8.50 -9.14
C VAL A 132 -20.75 -9.57 -8.40
N ALA A 133 -22.02 -9.29 -8.09
CA ALA A 133 -22.89 -10.20 -7.36
C ALA A 133 -23.16 -11.49 -8.14
N ASP A 134 -23.51 -11.37 -9.42
CA ASP A 134 -23.77 -12.51 -10.31
C ASP A 134 -22.53 -13.42 -10.40
N LYS A 135 -21.32 -12.84 -10.50
CA LYS A 135 -20.07 -13.62 -10.52
C LYS A 135 -19.69 -14.24 -9.17
N ASP A 136 -20.08 -13.64 -8.04
CA ASP A 136 -19.88 -14.23 -6.72
C ASP A 136 -20.79 -15.46 -6.52
N GLU A 137 -22.03 -15.40 -7.01
CA GLU A 137 -23.02 -16.49 -6.90
C GLU A 137 -22.68 -17.69 -7.78
N LEU A 138 -22.01 -17.48 -8.92
CA LEU A 138 -21.66 -18.52 -9.88
C LEU A 138 -20.42 -19.36 -9.51
N TYR A 139 -19.75 -19.06 -8.39
CA TYR A 139 -18.47 -19.68 -8.05
C TYR A 139 -18.53 -20.63 -6.85
N ASP A 140 -18.03 -21.85 -7.08
CA ASP A 140 -17.83 -22.86 -6.06
C ASP A 140 -16.61 -22.53 -5.18
N ARG A 141 -16.86 -22.18 -3.92
CA ARG A 141 -15.84 -21.82 -2.92
C ARG A 141 -14.93 -23.00 -2.55
N GLU A 142 -15.34 -24.24 -2.81
CA GLU A 142 -14.53 -25.43 -2.52
C GLU A 142 -13.47 -25.68 -3.61
N LYS A 143 -13.70 -25.21 -4.85
CA LYS A 143 -12.77 -25.35 -5.99
C LYS A 143 -12.03 -24.06 -6.29
N ALA A 144 -11.64 -23.40 -5.20
CA ALA A 144 -11.33 -22.00 -5.29
C ALA A 144 -9.97 -21.68 -5.91
N VAL A 145 -9.06 -22.64 -5.79
CA VAL A 145 -7.69 -22.57 -6.25
C VAL A 145 -7.38 -23.75 -7.15
N ASP A 146 -6.43 -23.58 -8.07
CA ASP A 146 -5.86 -24.66 -8.86
C ASP A 146 -4.90 -25.54 -8.04
N GLU A 147 -4.35 -26.58 -8.68
CA GLU A 147 -3.38 -27.51 -8.07
C GLU A 147 -2.11 -26.82 -7.55
N GLU A 148 -1.82 -25.60 -8.02
CA GLU A 148 -0.69 -24.79 -7.58
C GLU A 148 -1.05 -23.75 -6.50
N GLY A 149 -2.31 -23.73 -6.07
CA GLY A 149 -2.83 -22.82 -5.06
C GLY A 149 -3.04 -21.39 -5.56
N LYS A 150 -3.20 -21.19 -6.87
CA LYS A 150 -3.56 -19.89 -7.49
C LYS A 150 -5.08 -19.83 -7.72
N PRO A 151 -5.69 -18.62 -7.76
CA PRO A 151 -7.12 -18.50 -8.03
C PRO A 151 -7.48 -19.09 -9.40
N THR A 152 -8.58 -19.87 -9.46
CA THR A 152 -9.06 -20.42 -10.73
C THR A 152 -9.52 -19.32 -11.70
N LYS A 153 -9.68 -19.66 -12.99
CA LYS A 153 -10.14 -18.69 -14.01
C LYS A 153 -11.44 -17.98 -13.61
N ALA A 154 -12.43 -18.71 -13.12
CA ALA A 154 -13.69 -18.15 -12.66
C ALA A 154 -13.49 -17.14 -11.52
N ARG A 155 -12.55 -17.44 -10.60
CA ARG A 155 -12.24 -16.55 -9.49
C ARG A 155 -11.49 -15.30 -9.93
N MET A 156 -10.54 -15.44 -10.84
CA MET A 156 -9.86 -14.31 -11.49
C MET A 156 -10.86 -13.39 -12.21
N ASP A 157 -11.86 -13.95 -12.89
CA ASP A 157 -12.88 -13.17 -13.60
C ASP A 157 -13.81 -12.41 -12.63
N TYR A 158 -14.06 -12.95 -11.43
CA TYR A 158 -14.70 -12.23 -10.34
C TYR A 158 -13.82 -11.08 -9.81
N GLY A 159 -12.55 -11.35 -9.52
CA GLY A 159 -11.61 -10.33 -9.07
C GLY A 159 -11.43 -9.18 -10.06
N ARG A 160 -11.40 -9.46 -11.36
CA ARG A 160 -11.35 -8.43 -12.42
C ARG A 160 -12.59 -7.55 -12.39
N THR A 161 -13.78 -8.12 -12.28
CA THR A 161 -15.03 -7.35 -12.20
C THR A 161 -15.09 -6.49 -10.94
N LEU A 162 -14.60 -6.99 -9.80
CA LEU A 162 -14.42 -6.17 -8.59
C LEU A 162 -13.49 -4.98 -8.82
N VAL A 163 -12.34 -5.19 -9.47
CA VAL A 163 -11.40 -4.09 -9.77
C VAL A 163 -12.04 -3.07 -10.72
N THR A 164 -12.76 -3.52 -11.75
CA THR A 164 -13.49 -2.62 -12.65
C THR A 164 -14.51 -1.77 -11.90
N PHE A 165 -15.27 -2.39 -11.00
CA PHE A 165 -16.21 -1.69 -10.12
C PHE A 165 -15.51 -0.66 -9.23
N ASP A 166 -14.44 -1.06 -8.53
CA ASP A 166 -13.69 -0.20 -7.61
C ASP A 166 -13.04 0.99 -8.34
N ASN A 167 -12.47 0.77 -9.52
CA ASN A 167 -11.86 1.81 -10.35
C ASN A 167 -12.92 2.83 -10.80
N TYR A 168 -14.09 2.37 -11.24
CA TYR A 168 -15.21 3.24 -11.63
C TYR A 168 -15.73 4.08 -10.45
N VAL A 169 -15.93 3.45 -9.29
CA VAL A 169 -16.36 4.16 -8.07
C VAL A 169 -15.31 5.20 -7.64
N SER A 170 -14.03 4.89 -7.82
CA SER A 170 -12.93 5.81 -7.49
C SER A 170 -12.88 7.01 -8.44
N SER A 171 -13.15 6.83 -9.74
CA SER A 171 -13.16 7.94 -10.70
C SER A 171 -14.31 8.92 -10.43
N VAL A 172 -15.49 8.42 -10.02
CA VAL A 172 -16.63 9.26 -9.64
C VAL A 172 -16.34 10.12 -8.39
N LYS A 173 -15.40 9.68 -7.53
CA LYS A 173 -14.99 10.42 -6.32
C LYS A 173 -13.91 11.48 -6.57
N ALA A 174 -13.24 11.48 -7.72
CA ALA A 174 -12.10 12.36 -8.00
C ALA A 174 -12.53 13.57 -8.84
N ILE A 175 -12.85 14.71 -8.20
CA ILE A 175 -12.93 16.02 -8.87
C ILE A 175 -11.52 16.63 -8.87
N ALA A 176 -11.01 16.91 -10.07
CA ALA A 176 -9.60 17.12 -10.37
C ALA A 176 -9.07 18.52 -10.06
N GLU A 177 -7.80 18.59 -9.64
CA GLU A 177 -6.88 19.69 -9.90
C GLU A 177 -5.63 19.10 -10.57
N HIS A 178 -5.33 19.49 -11.81
CA HIS A 178 -4.16 19.03 -12.56
C HIS A 178 -3.36 20.21 -13.08
N GLU A 179 -2.28 20.54 -12.38
CA GLU A 179 -1.11 21.21 -12.97
C GLU A 179 -0.06 20.16 -13.36
N THR A 180 0.66 20.34 -14.46
CA THR A 180 1.70 19.39 -14.88
C THR A 180 3.02 19.61 -14.12
N ILE A 181 3.80 18.55 -13.88
CA ILE A 181 5.12 18.68 -13.23
C ILE A 181 6.09 19.52 -14.06
N SER A 182 6.06 19.42 -15.38
CA SER A 182 6.90 20.27 -16.24
C SER A 182 6.63 21.74 -15.98
N GLU A 183 5.37 22.14 -15.84
CA GLU A 183 4.98 23.52 -15.51
C GLU A 183 5.42 23.88 -14.09
N ARG A 184 5.24 22.98 -13.11
CA ARG A 184 5.65 23.21 -11.71
C ARG A 184 7.18 23.29 -11.54
N VAL A 185 7.95 22.42 -12.18
CA VAL A 185 9.42 22.41 -12.14
C VAL A 185 9.97 23.65 -12.83
N VAL A 186 9.45 24.00 -14.01
CA VAL A 186 9.81 25.25 -14.69
C VAL A 186 9.46 26.45 -13.80
N GLU A 187 8.30 26.45 -13.15
CA GLU A 187 7.91 27.51 -12.23
C GLU A 187 8.83 27.60 -11.01
N TYR A 188 9.20 26.48 -10.37
CA TYR A 188 10.14 26.48 -9.25
C TYR A 188 11.56 26.92 -9.65
N LEU A 189 11.97 26.63 -10.88
CA LEU A 189 13.25 27.15 -11.43
C LEU A 189 13.22 28.67 -11.67
N HIS A 190 12.05 29.26 -11.93
CA HIS A 190 11.88 30.70 -12.15
C HIS A 190 11.53 31.48 -10.87
N ASN A 191 10.78 30.87 -9.95
CA ASN A 191 10.35 31.44 -8.67
C ASN A 191 10.63 30.46 -7.51
N PRO A 192 11.88 30.40 -7.04
CA PRO A 192 12.29 29.36 -6.10
C PRO A 192 11.77 29.57 -4.67
N PHE A 193 11.19 30.73 -4.33
CA PHE A 193 10.51 30.94 -3.05
C PHE A 193 9.10 30.30 -3.02
N LYS A 194 8.46 30.08 -4.18
CA LYS A 194 7.19 29.33 -4.28
C LYS A 194 7.37 27.86 -3.89
N PHE A 195 8.53 27.27 -4.21
CA PHE A 195 8.91 25.90 -3.83
C PHE A 195 8.85 25.66 -2.31
N ILE A 196 9.31 26.64 -1.51
CA ILE A 196 9.30 26.55 -0.04
C ILE A 196 7.85 26.57 0.50
N GLY A 197 6.97 27.37 -0.11
CA GLY A 197 5.55 27.42 0.24
C GLY A 197 4.74 26.17 -0.15
N ASP A 198 5.11 25.50 -1.24
CA ASP A 198 4.42 24.32 -1.76
C ASP A 198 4.99 22.98 -1.24
N LEU A 199 6.06 23.01 -0.44
CA LEU A 199 6.59 21.84 0.28
C LEU A 199 5.51 21.17 1.15
N ALA A 200 4.59 21.98 1.70
CA ALA A 200 3.44 21.51 2.47
C ALA A 200 2.31 20.90 1.61
N LYS A 201 2.38 21.02 0.26
CA LYS A 201 1.32 20.67 -0.70
C LYS A 201 1.73 19.53 -1.68
N GLY A 202 2.62 18.63 -1.28
CA GLY A 202 2.84 17.36 -2.00
C GLY A 202 4.10 17.24 -2.87
N ILE A 203 4.93 18.28 -2.99
CA ILE A 203 6.25 18.21 -3.68
C ILE A 203 7.15 17.11 -3.09
N ALA A 204 7.09 16.88 -1.78
CA ALA A 204 7.90 15.85 -1.11
C ALA A 204 7.56 14.42 -1.59
N ALA A 205 6.32 14.18 -2.02
CA ALA A 205 5.89 12.90 -2.54
C ALA A 205 6.34 12.72 -4.00
N THR A 206 6.17 13.76 -4.82
CA THR A 206 6.63 13.79 -6.21
C THR A 206 8.14 13.68 -6.35
N SER A 207 8.92 14.44 -5.58
CA SER A 207 10.39 14.35 -5.59
C SER A 207 10.87 12.97 -5.14
N ARG A 208 10.22 12.38 -4.14
CA ARG A 208 10.49 11.00 -3.70
C ARG A 208 10.24 10.00 -4.82
N GLU A 209 9.06 10.04 -5.45
CA GLU A 209 8.71 9.17 -6.56
C GLU A 209 9.74 9.31 -7.70
N MET A 210 10.08 10.55 -8.12
CA MET A 210 11.11 10.77 -9.15
C MET A 210 12.45 10.14 -8.77
N ARG A 211 12.88 10.27 -7.52
CA ARG A 211 14.16 9.71 -7.07
C ARG A 211 14.15 8.18 -6.98
N THR A 212 13.02 7.56 -6.67
CA THR A 212 12.86 6.09 -6.55
C THR A 212 12.41 5.41 -7.85
N THR A 213 12.39 6.13 -8.96
CA THR A 213 12.05 5.56 -10.27
C THR A 213 13.26 4.97 -11.00
N LEU A 214 12.97 4.25 -12.08
CA LEU A 214 13.95 3.54 -12.92
C LEU A 214 14.71 2.46 -12.15
N ASP A 215 14.12 1.95 -11.06
CA ASP A 215 14.64 0.82 -10.30
C ASP A 215 13.58 -0.28 -10.15
N ASN A 216 14.06 -1.49 -9.84
CA ASN A 216 13.27 -2.64 -9.40
C ASN A 216 13.58 -2.92 -7.92
N SER A 217 13.75 -1.85 -7.15
CA SER A 217 14.47 -1.90 -5.87
C SER A 217 13.68 -2.50 -4.74
N TRP A 218 12.38 -2.71 -4.89
CA TRP A 218 11.56 -3.38 -3.88
C TRP A 218 12.18 -4.72 -3.47
N ILE A 219 12.72 -5.46 -4.44
CA ILE A 219 13.28 -6.81 -4.26
C ILE A 219 14.39 -6.84 -3.20
N GLY A 220 15.38 -5.97 -3.30
CA GLY A 220 16.55 -5.90 -2.42
C GLY A 220 16.44 -4.88 -1.29
N LYS A 221 15.52 -3.91 -1.39
CA LYS A 221 15.18 -3.02 -0.27
C LYS A 221 14.19 -3.72 0.65
N GLN A 222 12.93 -3.86 0.24
CA GLN A 222 11.86 -4.33 1.11
C GLN A 222 11.76 -5.87 1.18
N GLY A 223 12.08 -6.55 0.08
CA GLY A 223 12.01 -8.00 -0.04
C GLY A 223 13.19 -8.74 0.61
N ARG A 224 14.31 -8.07 0.92
CA ARG A 224 15.54 -8.69 1.44
C ARG A 224 15.32 -9.60 2.64
N ASN A 225 14.39 -9.26 3.53
CA ASN A 225 14.13 -10.06 4.72
C ASN A 225 13.60 -11.45 4.35
N LEU A 226 12.80 -11.56 3.29
CA LEU A 226 12.32 -12.86 2.77
C LEU A 226 13.45 -13.65 2.11
N PHE A 227 14.34 -12.97 1.38
CA PHE A 227 15.56 -13.57 0.82
C PHE A 227 16.48 -14.13 1.92
N PHE A 228 16.77 -13.34 2.95
CA PHE A 228 17.59 -13.74 4.09
C PHE A 228 17.03 -14.95 4.82
N LYS A 229 15.71 -14.98 5.03
CA LYS A 229 15.00 -16.16 5.54
C LYS A 229 15.17 -17.38 4.63
N GLY A 230 15.05 -17.18 3.32
CA GLY A 230 15.29 -18.22 2.30
C GLY A 230 16.65 -18.89 2.39
N ILE A 231 17.72 -18.10 2.41
CA ILE A 231 19.10 -18.63 2.43
C ILE A 231 19.52 -19.20 3.79
N THR A 232 18.70 -19.03 4.83
CA THR A 232 18.94 -19.56 6.19
C THR A 232 17.94 -20.63 6.60
N GLY A 233 17.22 -21.23 5.63
CA GLY A 233 16.43 -22.46 5.84
C GLY A 233 14.92 -22.30 5.83
N ASP A 234 14.37 -21.07 5.82
CA ASP A 234 12.95 -20.85 5.53
C ASP A 234 12.74 -20.73 4.01
N PHE A 235 12.81 -21.89 3.34
CA PHE A 235 12.71 -21.99 1.88
C PHE A 235 11.39 -21.45 1.32
N GLN A 236 10.31 -21.45 2.10
CA GLN A 236 9.04 -20.89 1.68
C GLN A 236 9.11 -19.36 1.56
N SER A 237 9.76 -18.69 2.51
CA SER A 237 10.04 -17.24 2.40
C SER A 237 10.94 -16.94 1.20
N GLY A 238 11.98 -17.76 0.97
CA GLY A 238 12.84 -17.65 -0.21
C GLY A 238 12.08 -17.83 -1.53
N LYS A 239 11.16 -18.80 -1.59
CA LYS A 239 10.28 -19.03 -2.75
C LYS A 239 9.37 -17.83 -2.99
N ILE A 240 8.78 -17.24 -1.95
CA ILE A 240 7.94 -16.04 -2.07
C ILE A 240 8.77 -14.88 -2.64
N TRP A 241 9.99 -14.67 -2.15
CA TRP A 241 10.89 -13.65 -2.69
C TRP A 241 11.19 -13.88 -4.17
N TRP A 242 11.53 -15.11 -4.55
CA TRP A 242 11.84 -15.47 -5.94
C TRP A 242 10.64 -15.34 -6.89
N ASP A 243 9.46 -15.76 -6.44
CA ASP A 243 8.23 -15.60 -7.20
C ASP A 243 7.89 -14.11 -7.38
N THR A 244 8.14 -13.29 -6.35
CA THR A 244 7.99 -11.83 -6.44
C THR A 244 8.99 -11.22 -7.43
N PHE A 245 10.25 -11.65 -7.41
CA PHE A 245 11.29 -11.24 -8.35
C PHE A 245 10.90 -11.50 -9.81
N LYS A 246 10.48 -12.74 -10.13
CA LYS A 246 10.00 -13.06 -11.49
C LYS A 246 8.76 -12.24 -11.87
N LYS A 247 7.85 -12.03 -10.92
CA LYS A 247 6.62 -11.25 -11.13
C LYS A 247 6.96 -9.79 -11.42
N SER A 248 7.95 -9.19 -10.76
CA SER A 248 8.32 -7.80 -10.97
C SER A 248 8.85 -7.57 -12.39
N TYR A 249 9.70 -8.44 -12.91
CA TYR A 249 10.14 -8.41 -14.31
C TYR A 249 9.00 -8.62 -15.31
N LYS A 250 8.08 -9.55 -15.01
CA LYS A 250 6.87 -9.74 -15.82
C LYS A 250 6.02 -8.47 -15.83
N VAL A 251 5.87 -7.79 -14.70
CA VAL A 251 5.13 -6.52 -14.57
C VAL A 251 5.79 -5.41 -15.37
N ILE A 252 7.13 -5.29 -15.33
CA ILE A 252 7.87 -4.33 -16.15
C ILE A 252 7.54 -4.56 -17.62
N TRP A 253 7.72 -5.80 -18.08
CA TRP A 253 7.52 -6.16 -19.48
C TRP A 253 6.05 -5.99 -19.93
N ASP A 254 5.09 -6.43 -19.12
CA ASP A 254 3.66 -6.31 -19.43
C ASP A 254 3.21 -4.84 -19.40
N THR A 255 3.83 -3.98 -18.58
CA THR A 255 3.61 -2.52 -18.60
C THR A 255 4.06 -1.91 -19.93
N PHE A 256 5.23 -2.32 -20.45
CA PHE A 256 5.68 -1.86 -21.77
C PHE A 256 4.73 -2.27 -22.90
N ARG A 257 4.07 -3.43 -22.77
CA ARG A 257 3.00 -3.88 -23.69
C ARG A 257 1.66 -3.16 -23.50
N GLY A 258 1.51 -2.30 -22.50
CA GLY A 258 0.26 -1.59 -22.21
C GLY A 258 -0.80 -2.42 -21.50
N VAL A 259 -0.42 -3.51 -20.83
CA VAL A 259 -1.34 -4.31 -20.01
C VAL A 259 -1.65 -3.55 -18.71
N PRO A 260 -2.90 -3.53 -18.22
CA PRO A 260 -3.26 -2.95 -16.93
C PRO A 260 -2.78 -3.84 -15.77
N VAL A 261 -1.46 -3.93 -15.58
CA VAL A 261 -0.81 -4.87 -14.65
C VAL A 261 -1.26 -4.71 -13.19
N MET A 262 -1.51 -3.48 -12.75
CA MET A 262 -1.95 -3.21 -11.38
C MET A 262 -3.37 -3.72 -11.14
N ASP A 263 -4.24 -3.65 -12.15
CA ASP A 263 -5.58 -4.21 -12.08
C ASP A 263 -5.53 -5.74 -12.01
N GLU A 264 -4.65 -6.38 -12.79
CA GLU A 264 -4.46 -7.83 -12.74
C GLU A 264 -3.90 -8.32 -11.40
N ILE A 265 -2.95 -7.60 -10.80
CA ILE A 265 -2.42 -7.93 -9.47
C ILE A 265 -3.51 -7.77 -8.39
N ARG A 266 -4.27 -6.68 -8.44
CA ARG A 266 -5.39 -6.46 -7.50
C ARG A 266 -6.46 -7.53 -7.68
N ALA A 267 -6.80 -7.86 -8.92
CA ALA A 267 -7.74 -8.93 -9.22
C ALA A 267 -7.26 -10.26 -8.63
N GLU A 268 -5.98 -10.62 -8.80
CA GLU A 268 -5.40 -11.84 -8.21
C GLU A 268 -5.52 -11.86 -6.68
N ILE A 269 -5.29 -10.74 -6.01
CA ILE A 269 -5.38 -10.63 -4.55
C ILE A 269 -6.84 -10.71 -4.07
N LEU A 270 -7.75 -9.97 -4.71
CA LEU A 270 -9.18 -9.97 -4.39
C LEU A 270 -9.84 -11.32 -4.64
N SER A 271 -9.31 -12.04 -5.63
CA SER A 271 -9.71 -13.40 -5.98
C SER A 271 -9.32 -14.42 -4.91
N ASP A 272 -8.37 -14.12 -4.02
CA ASP A 272 -7.90 -15.10 -3.06
C ASP A 272 -8.96 -15.45 -2.00
N PRO A 273 -9.17 -16.74 -1.66
CA PRO A 273 -10.14 -17.14 -0.64
C PRO A 273 -9.83 -16.59 0.76
N GLU A 274 -8.56 -16.33 1.06
CA GLU A 274 -8.12 -15.77 2.34
C GLU A 274 -8.12 -14.24 2.33
N TYR A 275 -8.58 -13.57 1.26
CA TYR A 275 -8.57 -12.12 1.16
C TYR A 275 -9.32 -11.45 2.32
N ASP A 276 -10.50 -11.96 2.69
CA ASP A 276 -11.26 -11.43 3.83
C ASP A 276 -10.50 -11.57 5.15
N MET A 277 -9.76 -12.66 5.31
CA MET A 277 -8.90 -12.88 6.47
C MET A 277 -7.71 -11.90 6.46
N MET A 278 -7.09 -11.66 5.31
CA MET A 278 -6.03 -10.65 5.15
C MET A 278 -6.54 -9.24 5.47
N LYS A 279 -7.75 -8.91 5.04
CA LYS A 279 -8.41 -7.63 5.33
C LYS A 279 -8.66 -7.47 6.84
N LYS A 280 -9.18 -8.51 7.50
CA LYS A 280 -9.36 -8.52 8.97
C LYS A 280 -8.03 -8.44 9.72
N ALA A 281 -6.98 -9.09 9.21
CA ALA A 281 -5.62 -9.01 9.71
C ALA A 281 -4.96 -7.64 9.44
N LYS A 282 -5.57 -6.78 8.62
CA LYS A 282 -5.01 -5.49 8.17
C LYS A 282 -3.69 -5.64 7.38
N VAL A 283 -3.57 -6.70 6.58
CA VAL A 283 -2.44 -6.85 5.66
C VAL A 283 -2.54 -5.80 4.55
N ALA A 284 -1.44 -5.11 4.29
CA ALA A 284 -1.39 -3.97 3.39
C ALA A 284 -1.23 -4.39 1.90
N THR A 285 -2.22 -5.12 1.37
CA THR A 285 -2.20 -5.72 0.02
C THR A 285 -2.78 -4.86 -1.11
N ALA A 286 -3.45 -3.74 -0.78
CA ALA A 286 -4.09 -2.85 -1.75
C ALA A 286 -4.05 -1.38 -1.26
N VAL A 287 -2.87 -0.93 -0.87
CA VAL A 287 -2.65 0.39 -0.25
C VAL A 287 -1.74 1.24 -1.12
N ILE A 288 -1.87 2.55 -1.02
CA ILE A 288 -0.89 3.47 -1.61
C ILE A 288 0.43 3.35 -0.83
N GLU A 289 1.53 3.13 -1.57
CA GLU A 289 2.89 3.21 -1.03
C GLU A 289 3.28 4.68 -0.75
N GLU A 290 4.34 4.90 0.03
CA GLU A 290 4.77 6.27 0.39
C GLU A 290 5.27 7.08 -0.80
N GLU A 291 5.55 6.40 -1.90
CA GLU A 291 5.69 6.93 -3.25
C GLU A 291 4.26 7.14 -3.77
N ALA A 292 3.67 8.29 -3.45
CA ALA A 292 2.29 8.58 -3.81
C ALA A 292 2.12 8.49 -5.34
N PRO A 293 1.05 7.86 -5.85
CA PRO A 293 0.82 7.78 -7.29
C PRO A 293 0.50 9.18 -7.79
N THR A 294 1.44 9.80 -8.48
CA THR A 294 1.16 11.03 -9.23
C THR A 294 1.27 10.72 -10.72
N ASP A 295 0.24 11.06 -11.49
CA ASP A 295 0.13 10.71 -12.93
C ASP A 295 1.06 11.52 -13.85
N TRP A 296 2.01 12.26 -13.27
CA TRP A 296 2.87 13.20 -13.99
C TRP A 296 3.74 12.56 -15.06
N TYR A 297 4.17 11.31 -14.84
CA TYR A 297 5.05 10.60 -15.75
C TYR A 297 4.37 10.33 -17.10
N LYS A 298 3.02 10.34 -17.16
CA LYS A 298 2.25 10.17 -18.41
C LYS A 298 2.60 11.23 -19.46
N ASN A 299 3.10 12.40 -19.03
CA ASN A 299 3.37 13.54 -19.91
C ASN A 299 4.85 13.72 -20.25
N ILE A 300 5.77 12.85 -19.81
CA ILE A 300 7.18 12.96 -20.15
C ILE A 300 7.49 12.17 -21.44
N PRO A 301 7.90 12.84 -22.53
CA PRO A 301 8.26 12.17 -23.77
C PRO A 301 9.36 11.11 -23.53
N TYR A 302 9.18 9.93 -24.12
CA TYR A 302 10.11 8.78 -24.09
C TYR A 302 10.36 8.14 -22.71
N LEU A 303 10.21 8.86 -21.60
CA LEU A 303 10.47 8.35 -20.25
C LEU A 303 9.20 7.91 -19.50
N GLY A 304 8.00 8.34 -19.90
CA GLY A 304 6.78 7.99 -19.17
C GLY A 304 6.53 6.49 -18.98
N LYS A 305 6.86 5.66 -19.98
CA LYS A 305 6.69 4.19 -19.90
C LYS A 305 7.69 3.50 -18.96
N PRO A 306 9.02 3.75 -19.02
CA PRO A 306 9.97 3.24 -18.03
C PRO A 306 9.61 3.60 -16.58
N PHE A 307 9.17 4.84 -16.34
CA PHE A 307 8.76 5.29 -15.00
C PHE A 307 7.52 4.54 -14.51
N LEU A 308 6.48 4.42 -15.36
CA LEU A 308 5.30 3.63 -15.05
C LEU A 308 5.65 2.15 -14.80
N ALA A 309 6.57 1.58 -15.57
CA ALA A 309 7.00 0.19 -15.41
C ALA A 309 7.72 -0.03 -14.06
N SER A 310 8.61 0.87 -13.67
CA SER A 310 9.28 0.84 -12.36
C SER A 310 8.29 1.01 -11.21
N HIS A 311 7.38 1.99 -11.27
CA HIS A 311 6.33 2.21 -10.27
C HIS A 311 5.41 0.98 -10.12
N ASN A 312 4.94 0.43 -11.24
CA ASN A 312 4.11 -0.77 -11.24
C ASN A 312 4.87 -1.96 -10.66
N ALA A 313 6.14 -2.15 -11.05
CA ALA A 313 6.96 -3.26 -10.55
C ALA A 313 7.15 -3.17 -9.04
N PHE A 314 7.46 -1.99 -8.51
CA PHE A 314 7.62 -1.75 -7.08
C PHE A 314 6.32 -2.04 -6.32
N THR A 315 5.22 -1.42 -6.73
CA THR A 315 3.93 -1.53 -6.04
C THR A 315 3.35 -2.95 -6.15
N ALA A 316 3.42 -3.57 -7.32
CA ALA A 316 2.99 -4.95 -7.53
C ALA A 316 3.81 -5.92 -6.68
N SER A 317 5.13 -5.74 -6.61
CA SER A 317 6.01 -6.58 -5.77
C SER A 317 5.65 -6.47 -4.29
N ALA A 318 5.43 -5.23 -3.82
CA ALA A 318 5.01 -4.96 -2.45
C ALA A 318 3.70 -5.68 -2.08
N HIS A 319 2.68 -5.54 -2.93
CA HIS A 319 1.38 -6.13 -2.72
C HIS A 319 1.45 -7.66 -2.80
N TYR A 320 2.11 -8.18 -3.83
CA TYR A 320 2.23 -9.61 -4.07
C TYR A 320 3.00 -10.33 -2.95
N ALA A 321 4.14 -9.79 -2.53
CA ALA A 321 4.93 -10.39 -1.46
C ALA A 321 4.17 -10.37 -0.12
N ARG A 322 3.48 -9.27 0.22
CA ARG A 322 2.65 -9.20 1.44
C ARG A 322 1.52 -10.20 1.42
N TYR A 323 0.81 -10.27 0.30
CA TYR A 323 -0.24 -11.25 0.04
C TYR A 323 0.26 -12.68 0.28
N LYS A 324 1.34 -13.09 -0.39
CA LYS A 324 1.88 -14.46 -0.25
C LYS A 324 2.46 -14.73 1.14
N THR A 325 3.08 -13.73 1.76
CA THR A 325 3.64 -13.83 3.11
C THR A 325 2.55 -13.98 4.16
N ALA A 326 1.41 -13.30 4.00
CA ALA A 326 0.25 -13.46 4.88
C ALA A 326 -0.27 -14.91 4.86
N LYS A 327 -0.50 -15.48 3.67
CA LYS A 327 -0.91 -16.89 3.52
C LYS A 327 0.07 -17.84 4.20
N TYR A 328 1.37 -17.57 4.05
CA TYR A 328 2.41 -18.37 4.69
C TYR A 328 2.29 -18.36 6.22
N TYR A 329 2.11 -17.20 6.85
CA TYR A 329 1.93 -17.13 8.30
C TYR A 329 0.58 -17.64 8.79
N PHE A 330 -0.51 -17.48 8.03
CA PHE A 330 -1.78 -18.14 8.35
C PHE A 330 -1.62 -19.65 8.39
N ASN A 331 -0.85 -20.23 7.45
CA ASN A 331 -0.55 -21.65 7.46
C ASN A 331 0.35 -22.07 8.64
N ILE A 332 1.34 -21.26 9.03
CA ILE A 332 2.14 -21.53 10.24
C ILE A 332 1.24 -21.49 11.49
N ALA A 333 0.36 -20.50 11.58
CA ALA A 333 -0.57 -20.33 12.70
C ALA A 333 -1.51 -21.53 12.83
N ARG A 334 -2.12 -21.99 11.73
CA ARG A 334 -2.95 -23.21 11.69
C ARG A 334 -2.19 -24.44 12.14
N LYS A 335 -0.96 -24.63 11.66
CA LYS A 335 -0.09 -25.75 12.06
C LYS A 335 0.37 -25.68 13.52
N SER A 336 0.23 -24.51 14.14
CA SER A 336 0.58 -24.26 15.54
C SER A 336 -0.65 -24.18 16.44
N ASP A 337 -1.82 -24.62 15.95
CA ASP A 337 -3.11 -24.60 16.65
C ASP A 337 -3.50 -23.20 17.18
N ILE A 338 -3.13 -22.14 16.45
CA ILE A 338 -3.52 -20.76 16.76
C ILE A 338 -4.88 -20.45 16.14
N ASP A 339 -5.81 -19.93 16.95
CA ASP A 339 -7.14 -19.53 16.49
C ASP A 339 -7.07 -18.23 15.66
N LEU A 340 -7.28 -18.36 14.35
CA LEU A 340 -7.31 -17.23 13.42
C LEU A 340 -8.62 -16.42 13.45
N ASN A 341 -9.61 -16.84 14.26
CA ASN A 341 -10.78 -16.02 14.55
C ASN A 341 -10.53 -15.03 15.68
N ASP A 342 -9.51 -15.27 16.52
CA ASP A 342 -9.10 -14.31 17.52
C ASP A 342 -8.52 -13.06 16.85
N LYS A 343 -9.13 -11.93 17.17
CA LYS A 343 -8.77 -10.65 16.56
C LYS A 343 -7.33 -10.24 16.87
N VAL A 344 -6.85 -10.51 18.09
CA VAL A 344 -5.49 -10.11 18.51
C VAL A 344 -4.46 -10.95 17.77
N GLU A 345 -4.64 -12.26 17.70
CA GLU A 345 -3.76 -13.16 16.94
C GLU A 345 -3.74 -12.78 15.45
N LEU A 346 -4.91 -12.59 14.85
CA LEU A 346 -5.01 -12.29 13.43
C LEU A 346 -4.38 -10.92 13.07
N GLU A 347 -4.68 -9.86 13.83
CA GLU A 347 -4.05 -8.55 13.61
C GLU A 347 -2.54 -8.58 13.91
N SER A 348 -2.09 -9.40 14.87
CA SER A 348 -0.66 -9.56 15.17
C SER A 348 0.10 -10.19 14.02
N ILE A 349 -0.48 -11.17 13.34
CA ILE A 349 0.08 -11.77 12.12
C ILE A 349 0.16 -10.72 11.02
N GLY A 350 -0.89 -9.91 10.82
CA GLY A 350 -0.86 -8.86 9.81
C GLY A 350 0.22 -7.81 10.06
N LYS A 351 0.40 -7.38 11.31
CA LYS A 351 1.52 -6.49 11.70
C LYS A 351 2.88 -7.11 11.43
N LEU A 352 3.07 -8.38 11.80
CA LEU A 352 4.30 -9.12 11.54
C LEU A 352 4.62 -9.16 10.04
N VAL A 353 3.64 -9.50 9.20
CA VAL A 353 3.77 -9.55 7.74
C VAL A 353 4.11 -8.18 7.17
N ASN A 354 3.39 -7.14 7.59
CA ASN A 354 3.59 -5.77 7.11
C ASN A 354 4.99 -5.27 7.48
N SER A 355 5.44 -5.43 8.74
CA SER A 355 6.79 -5.02 9.16
C SER A 355 7.89 -5.86 8.51
N LEU A 356 7.70 -7.17 8.33
CA LEU A 356 8.68 -8.03 7.64
C LEU A 356 8.90 -7.60 6.19
N THR A 357 7.86 -7.07 5.55
CA THR A 357 7.87 -6.54 4.18
C THR A 357 7.99 -5.01 4.14
N ALA A 358 8.66 -4.44 5.15
CA ALA A 358 9.07 -3.04 5.22
C ALA A 358 7.95 -1.99 5.31
N ARG A 359 6.77 -2.35 5.81
CA ARG A 359 5.63 -1.44 6.01
C ARG A 359 5.13 -1.43 7.46
N GLY A 360 5.71 -0.58 8.29
CA GLY A 360 5.30 -0.43 9.70
C GLY A 360 3.99 0.33 9.86
N GLU A 361 3.22 -0.01 10.88
CA GLU A 361 2.00 0.72 11.23
C GLU A 361 2.34 2.05 11.92
N ILE A 362 1.93 3.16 11.31
CA ILE A 362 2.00 4.51 11.88
C ILE A 362 0.58 4.98 12.23
N GLY A 363 0.36 5.44 13.46
CA GLY A 363 -0.97 5.74 14.03
C GLY A 363 -1.76 6.91 13.39
N ALA A 364 -1.37 7.36 12.21
CA ALA A 364 -2.08 8.42 11.50
C ALA A 364 -3.32 7.85 10.79
N LYS A 365 -4.51 8.12 11.37
CA LYS A 365 -5.84 7.77 10.85
C LYS A 365 -6.21 8.42 9.49
N ARG A 366 -5.30 9.08 8.77
CA ARG A 366 -5.62 9.76 7.50
C ARG A 366 -4.83 9.18 6.33
N GLN A 367 -5.56 8.90 5.26
CA GLN A 367 -5.06 8.46 3.95
C GLN A 367 -4.30 9.56 3.18
N ALA A 368 -4.19 10.79 3.72
CA ALA A 368 -3.35 11.83 3.17
C ALA A 368 -1.87 11.61 3.56
N PRO A 369 -0.88 12.03 2.74
CA PRO A 369 0.50 12.13 3.18
C PRO A 369 0.53 13.05 4.41
N GLY A 370 0.69 12.46 5.60
CA GLY A 370 0.77 13.23 6.83
C GLY A 370 2.00 14.14 6.82
N LEU A 371 2.00 15.18 7.65
CA LEU A 371 3.18 16.04 7.88
C LEU A 371 4.48 15.22 8.07
N ILE A 372 4.37 14.04 8.70
CA ILE A 372 5.48 13.08 8.91
C ILE A 372 6.06 12.54 7.59
N SER A 373 5.24 12.18 6.61
CA SER A 373 5.75 11.70 5.32
C SER A 373 6.31 12.84 4.47
N ASN A 374 5.93 14.09 4.69
CA ASN A 374 6.54 15.22 3.99
C ASN A 374 7.92 15.59 4.57
N ILE A 375 8.13 15.28 5.85
CA ILE A 375 9.39 15.52 6.56
C ILE A 375 10.36 14.34 6.39
N PHE A 376 9.90 13.09 6.48
CA PHE A 376 10.75 11.89 6.38
C PHE A 376 10.58 11.13 5.08
N PHE A 377 11.68 10.61 4.52
CA PHE A 377 11.69 9.91 3.23
C PHE A 377 10.95 8.57 3.23
N SER A 378 11.01 7.80 4.32
CA SER A 378 10.33 6.50 4.39
C SER A 378 9.90 6.10 5.81
N PRO A 379 8.96 6.84 6.45
CA PRO A 379 8.61 6.65 7.85
C PRO A 379 8.02 5.27 8.17
N ARG A 380 7.22 4.66 7.28
CA ARG A 380 6.72 3.29 7.50
C ARG A 380 7.83 2.25 7.43
N MET A 381 8.80 2.41 6.54
CA MET A 381 9.96 1.50 6.49
C MET A 381 10.81 1.64 7.74
N LEU A 382 11.07 2.86 8.21
CA LEU A 382 11.77 3.08 9.48
C LEU A 382 11.06 2.40 10.66
N LYS A 383 9.72 2.53 10.73
CA LYS A 383 8.93 1.84 11.75
C LYS A 383 9.00 0.32 11.62
N ALA A 384 8.95 -0.22 10.41
CA ALA A 384 9.11 -1.66 10.15
C ALA A 384 10.49 -2.17 10.56
N ASP A 385 11.56 -1.44 10.23
CA ASP A 385 12.93 -1.79 10.61
C ASP A 385 13.07 -1.84 12.15
N LEU A 386 12.49 -0.87 12.86
CA LEU A 386 12.44 -0.88 14.34
C LEU A 386 11.63 -2.07 14.88
N ASP A 387 10.50 -2.38 14.26
CA ASP A 387 9.68 -3.53 14.65
C ASP A 387 10.42 -4.86 14.47
N VAL A 388 11.13 -5.02 13.36
CA VAL A 388 11.96 -6.21 13.08
C VAL A 388 13.11 -6.30 14.07
N LEU A 389 13.90 -5.23 14.24
CA LEU A 389 15.06 -5.22 15.15
C LEU A 389 14.68 -5.42 16.63
N THR A 390 13.49 -4.98 17.02
CA THR A 390 12.98 -5.15 18.39
C THR A 390 12.12 -6.40 18.56
N MET A 391 11.91 -7.18 17.49
CA MET A 391 11.00 -8.33 17.46
C MET A 391 9.59 -7.95 17.95
N HIS A 392 9.18 -6.72 17.67
CA HIS A 392 7.98 -6.07 18.20
C HIS A 392 7.81 -6.17 19.73
N LYS A 393 8.90 -6.24 20.48
CA LYS A 393 8.88 -6.38 21.95
C LYS A 393 8.12 -5.24 22.63
N PHE A 394 8.13 -4.05 22.03
CA PHE A 394 7.44 -2.86 22.52
C PHE A 394 5.98 -2.73 22.07
N ASP A 395 5.49 -3.60 21.17
CA ASP A 395 4.07 -3.65 20.82
C ASP A 395 3.30 -4.47 21.86
N LYS A 396 2.50 -3.77 22.68
CA LYS A 396 1.66 -4.38 23.71
C LYS A 396 0.49 -5.17 23.13
N ASN A 397 0.06 -4.84 21.90
CA ASN A 397 -1.09 -5.44 21.22
C ASN A 397 -0.68 -6.60 20.31
N MET A 398 0.54 -7.12 20.47
CA MET A 398 1.05 -8.21 19.66
C MET A 398 1.10 -9.51 20.46
N SER A 399 0.57 -10.57 19.85
CA SER A 399 0.43 -11.89 20.45
C SER A 399 1.78 -12.56 20.74
N LYS A 400 1.76 -13.57 21.63
CA LYS A 400 2.95 -14.37 21.96
C LYS A 400 3.46 -15.14 20.74
N PHE A 401 2.54 -15.68 19.94
CA PHE A 401 2.85 -16.39 18.70
C PHE A 401 3.58 -15.45 17.72
N ALA A 402 3.01 -14.29 17.43
CA ALA A 402 3.62 -13.35 16.49
C ALA A 402 4.99 -12.84 16.99
N LYS A 403 5.18 -12.60 18.29
CA LYS A 403 6.50 -12.23 18.87
C LYS A 403 7.54 -13.33 18.72
N LYS A 404 7.14 -14.59 18.87
CA LYS A 404 8.01 -15.75 18.64
C LYS A 404 8.45 -15.84 17.18
N GLU A 405 7.52 -15.66 16.24
CA GLU A 405 7.84 -15.64 14.82
C GLU A 405 8.68 -14.41 14.42
N ALA A 406 8.45 -13.24 15.02
CA ALA A 406 9.30 -12.06 14.85
C ALA A 406 10.75 -12.32 15.29
N ALA A 407 10.93 -13.00 16.43
CA ALA A 407 12.25 -13.38 16.93
C ALA A 407 12.98 -14.35 15.99
N LYS A 408 12.26 -15.35 15.45
CA LYS A 408 12.81 -16.25 14.42
C LYS A 408 13.21 -15.48 13.16
N ASN A 409 12.37 -14.54 12.70
CA ASN A 409 12.67 -13.72 11.54
C ASN A 409 13.95 -12.91 11.75
N LEU A 410 14.10 -12.24 12.89
CA LEU A 410 15.32 -11.49 13.20
C LEU A 410 16.55 -12.40 13.24
N LEU A 411 16.44 -13.60 13.83
CA LEU A 411 17.53 -14.58 13.84
C LEU A 411 17.96 -14.94 12.41
N HIS A 412 17.01 -15.29 11.54
CA HIS A 412 17.30 -15.58 10.14
C HIS A 412 17.99 -14.40 9.43
N ILE A 413 17.51 -13.17 9.66
CA ILE A 413 18.09 -11.96 9.07
C ILE A 413 19.54 -11.75 9.53
N VAL A 414 19.80 -11.83 10.84
CA VAL A 414 21.14 -11.63 11.40
C VAL A 414 22.11 -12.72 10.95
N VAL A 415 21.67 -13.99 10.95
CA VAL A 415 22.50 -15.11 10.47
C VAL A 415 22.81 -14.95 8.98
N ALA A 416 21.83 -14.59 8.16
CA ALA A 416 22.02 -14.36 6.72
C ALA A 416 23.04 -13.25 6.46
N GLN A 417 22.91 -12.11 7.14
CA GLN A 417 23.85 -11.00 7.03
C GLN A 417 25.25 -11.43 7.49
N GLY A 418 25.35 -12.13 8.63
CA GLY A 418 26.61 -12.68 9.13
C GLY A 418 27.27 -13.65 8.15
N LEU A 419 26.51 -14.49 7.46
CA LEU A 419 27.00 -15.41 6.43
C LEU A 419 27.54 -14.63 5.21
N ILE A 420 26.77 -13.67 4.67
CA ILE A 420 27.19 -12.88 3.51
C ILE A 420 28.44 -12.07 3.83
N LEU A 421 28.46 -11.36 4.96
CA LEU A 421 29.61 -10.58 5.40
C LEU A 421 30.80 -11.47 5.77
N GLY A 422 30.55 -12.64 6.37
CA GLY A 422 31.59 -13.61 6.69
C GLY A 422 32.27 -14.18 5.44
N ILE A 423 31.51 -14.47 4.38
CA ILE A 423 32.06 -14.89 3.08
C ILE A 423 32.86 -13.74 2.46
N ALA A 424 32.31 -12.52 2.43
CA ALA A 424 33.01 -11.36 1.91
C ALA A 424 34.32 -11.09 2.66
N TYR A 425 34.31 -11.21 3.99
CA TYR A 425 35.50 -11.07 4.84
C TYR A 425 36.51 -12.21 4.61
N ALA A 426 36.06 -13.44 4.43
CA ALA A 426 36.94 -14.58 4.16
C ALA A 426 37.66 -14.45 2.80
N LEU A 427 36.99 -13.88 1.80
CA LEU A 427 37.56 -13.63 0.47
C LEU A 427 38.42 -12.36 0.45
N TRP A 428 37.96 -11.31 1.13
CA TRP A 428 38.58 -9.98 1.15
C TRP A 428 38.48 -9.32 2.54
N PRO A 429 39.40 -9.63 3.47
CA PRO A 429 39.29 -9.22 4.89
C PRO A 429 39.16 -7.71 5.10
N GLU A 430 39.83 -6.91 4.28
CA GLU A 430 39.86 -5.44 4.39
C GLU A 430 38.55 -4.75 3.92
N THR A 431 37.60 -5.53 3.37
CA THR A 431 36.38 -4.98 2.76
C THR A 431 35.21 -4.88 3.74
N VAL A 432 35.26 -5.57 4.89
CA VAL A 432 34.14 -5.62 5.84
C VAL A 432 34.52 -4.95 7.15
N GLU A 433 33.70 -3.98 7.57
CA GLU A 433 33.82 -3.34 8.87
C GLU A 433 32.86 -3.97 9.87
N TRP A 434 33.40 -4.51 10.97
CA TRP A 434 32.65 -5.17 12.02
C TRP A 434 32.38 -4.26 13.23
N ASP A 435 33.02 -3.09 13.33
CA ASP A 435 32.81 -2.17 14.44
C ASP A 435 31.54 -1.32 14.25
N PRO A 436 30.49 -1.48 15.08
CA PRO A 436 29.25 -0.69 15.01
C PRO A 436 29.44 0.79 15.38
N HIS A 437 30.62 1.21 15.83
CA HIS A 437 30.94 2.64 15.99
C HIS A 437 31.36 3.28 14.66
N SER A 438 31.65 2.52 13.61
CA SER A 438 32.01 3.01 12.27
C SER A 438 30.78 3.21 11.37
N SER A 439 30.79 4.19 10.47
CA SER A 439 29.71 4.35 9.48
C SER A 439 29.70 3.27 8.39
N ASP A 440 30.79 2.50 8.28
CA ASP A 440 30.94 1.40 7.34
C ASP A 440 30.52 0.04 7.95
N PHE A 441 30.07 0.01 9.21
CA PHE A 441 29.62 -1.20 9.90
C PHE A 441 28.63 -2.03 9.06
N GLY A 442 28.95 -3.31 8.89
CA GLY A 442 28.10 -4.27 8.20
C GLY A 442 27.97 -4.02 6.69
N LYS A 443 28.86 -3.20 6.11
CA LYS A 443 28.94 -2.96 4.67
C LYS A 443 30.14 -3.65 4.07
N ILE A 444 30.05 -3.94 2.77
CA ILE A 444 31.17 -4.42 1.96
C ILE A 444 31.72 -3.22 1.20
N LYS A 445 33.01 -2.93 1.36
CA LYS A 445 33.71 -1.81 0.74
C LYS A 445 34.62 -2.33 -0.36
N ILE A 446 34.37 -1.92 -1.59
CA ILE A 446 35.22 -2.20 -2.76
C ILE A 446 35.66 -0.85 -3.32
N GLY A 447 36.94 -0.52 -3.17
CA GLY A 447 37.46 0.81 -3.49
C GLY A 447 36.74 1.90 -2.69
N ASN A 448 36.17 2.88 -3.39
CA ASN A 448 35.36 3.96 -2.83
C ASN A 448 33.85 3.65 -2.78
N THR A 449 33.43 2.45 -3.17
CA THR A 449 32.02 2.06 -3.19
C THR A 449 31.69 1.18 -1.99
N ARG A 450 30.56 1.47 -1.33
CA ARG A 450 30.04 0.73 -0.18
C ARG A 450 28.72 0.06 -0.55
N PHE A 451 28.62 -1.23 -0.29
CA PHE A 451 27.42 -2.04 -0.48
C PHE A 451 26.82 -2.35 0.89
N ASP A 452 25.64 -1.80 1.17
CA ASP A 452 24.88 -2.09 2.39
C ASP A 452 23.78 -3.12 2.11
N ILE A 453 24.00 -4.34 2.61
CA ILE A 453 23.06 -5.46 2.50
C ILE A 453 21.95 -5.40 3.56
N SER A 454 22.12 -4.58 4.61
CA SER A 454 21.17 -4.49 5.72
C SER A 454 19.91 -3.69 5.37
N GLY A 455 19.93 -3.04 4.21
CA GLY A 455 18.89 -2.14 3.72
C GLY A 455 18.63 -0.95 4.65
N GLY A 456 19.69 -0.42 5.25
CA GLY A 456 19.66 0.72 6.15
C GLY A 456 19.46 0.39 7.64
N THR A 457 19.18 -0.87 8.00
CA THR A 457 19.02 -1.28 9.41
C THR A 457 20.32 -1.21 10.20
N ALA A 458 21.48 -1.37 9.54
CA ALA A 458 22.78 -1.16 10.18
C ALA A 458 22.91 0.25 10.77
N ALA A 459 22.31 1.28 10.14
CA ALA A 459 22.30 2.64 10.68
C ALA A 459 21.55 2.75 12.01
N LEU A 460 20.47 1.99 12.22
CA LEU A 460 19.76 1.93 13.49
C LEU A 460 20.59 1.25 14.58
N THR A 461 21.26 0.15 14.24
CA THR A 461 22.18 -0.54 15.16
C THR A 461 23.31 0.38 15.61
N ARG A 462 23.95 1.09 14.66
CA ARG A 462 24.98 2.10 14.96
C ARG A 462 24.45 3.21 15.86
N LEU A 463 23.25 3.74 15.57
CA LEU A 463 22.62 4.78 16.38
C LEU A 463 22.42 4.29 17.81
N ALA A 464 21.88 3.08 17.99
CA ALA A 464 21.68 2.47 19.30
C ALA A 464 23.00 2.29 20.07
N VAL A 465 24.04 1.75 19.41
CA VAL A 465 25.38 1.58 20.02
C VAL A 465 25.99 2.91 20.45
N ARG A 466 25.75 3.99 19.71
CA ARG A 466 26.28 5.33 20.03
C ARG A 466 25.45 6.08 21.09
N LEU A 467 24.13 5.87 21.16
CA LEU A 467 23.26 6.65 22.05
C LEU A 467 22.90 5.92 23.36
N VAL A 468 22.67 4.61 23.33
CA VAL A 468 22.25 3.85 24.52
C VAL A 468 23.25 3.94 25.67
N PRO A 469 24.58 3.84 25.45
CA PRO A 469 25.56 4.03 26.54
C PRO A 469 25.41 5.39 27.22
N LEU A 470 25.17 6.47 26.45
CA LEU A 470 24.98 7.82 27.00
C LEU A 470 23.74 7.89 27.91
N LEU A 471 22.65 7.20 27.54
CA LEU A 471 21.41 7.15 28.34
C LEU A 471 21.57 6.42 29.69
N VAL A 472 22.60 5.57 29.81
CA VAL A 472 22.92 4.83 31.03
C VAL A 472 24.22 5.31 31.69
N ASN A 473 24.64 6.55 31.39
CA ASN A 473 25.84 7.20 31.93
C ASN A 473 27.14 6.39 31.70
N LYS A 474 27.27 5.76 30.54
CA LYS A 474 28.48 5.09 30.08
C LYS A 474 29.12 5.86 28.92
N ASP A 475 30.43 5.67 28.79
CA ASP A 475 31.20 6.23 27.68
C ASP A 475 30.70 5.69 26.33
N SER A 476 30.71 6.56 25.32
CA SER A 476 30.30 6.26 23.95
C SER A 476 31.28 6.86 22.95
N TYR A 477 31.39 6.24 21.77
CA TYR A 477 32.45 6.54 20.80
C TYR A 477 31.93 6.51 19.36
N ILE A 478 32.71 7.13 18.46
CA ILE A 478 32.58 7.00 17.00
C ILE A 478 33.92 6.61 16.43
N LYS A 479 33.92 5.67 15.49
CA LYS A 479 35.12 5.32 14.73
C LYS A 479 35.15 6.13 13.44
N SER A 480 36.23 6.87 13.22
CA SER A 480 36.50 7.55 11.95
C SER A 480 36.81 6.53 10.86
N THR A 481 36.14 6.64 9.71
CA THR A 481 36.39 5.77 8.55
C THR A 481 37.69 6.11 7.81
N SER A 482 38.23 7.32 8.00
CA SER A 482 39.49 7.75 7.35
C SER A 482 40.71 7.44 8.20
N THR A 483 40.61 7.60 9.53
CA THR A 483 41.76 7.46 10.43
C THR A 483 41.70 6.23 11.33
N GLY A 484 40.56 5.54 11.39
CA GLY A 484 40.33 4.40 12.30
C GLY A 484 40.25 4.78 13.78
N LYS A 485 40.41 6.06 14.13
CA LYS A 485 40.44 6.52 15.52
C LYS A 485 39.04 6.54 16.15
N LEU A 486 38.98 6.12 17.41
CA LEU A 486 37.79 6.28 18.25
C LEU A 486 37.75 7.69 18.84
N ILE A 487 36.64 8.39 18.61
CA ILE A 487 36.35 9.73 19.08
C ILE A 487 35.27 9.60 20.14
N LYS A 488 35.56 10.04 21.37
CA LYS A 488 34.61 9.97 22.49
C LYS A 488 33.51 11.02 22.33
N LEU A 489 32.27 10.65 22.66
CA LEU A 489 31.12 11.55 22.67
C LEU A 489 30.92 12.20 24.05
N ASN A 490 30.22 13.33 24.08
CA ASN A 490 29.80 14.03 25.32
C ASN A 490 30.96 14.34 26.28
N THR A 491 32.10 14.80 25.75
CA THR A 491 33.27 15.14 26.58
C THR A 491 33.12 16.46 27.34
N GLY A 492 32.11 17.27 27.00
CA GLY A 492 31.88 18.60 27.58
C GLY A 492 32.80 19.69 27.03
N LYS A 493 33.66 19.37 26.06
CA LYS A 493 34.54 20.34 25.40
C LYS A 493 33.82 21.01 24.22
N PHE A 494 34.04 22.32 24.09
CA PHE A 494 33.47 23.09 22.99
C PHE A 494 33.96 22.55 21.63
N GLY A 495 33.02 22.30 20.72
CA GLY A 495 33.28 21.79 19.37
C GLY A 495 33.46 20.28 19.25
N GLU A 496 33.33 19.51 20.35
CA GLU A 496 33.36 18.04 20.29
C GLU A 496 31.95 17.44 20.13
N LEU A 497 31.89 16.27 19.50
CA LEU A 497 30.62 15.63 19.14
C LEU A 497 29.85 15.16 20.38
N THR A 498 28.54 15.39 20.34
CA THR A 498 27.58 14.97 21.37
C THR A 498 26.59 13.95 20.82
N GLY A 499 25.92 13.22 21.71
CA GLY A 499 24.83 12.32 21.33
C GLY A 499 23.66 13.04 20.66
N VAL A 500 23.45 14.33 20.94
CA VAL A 500 22.44 15.15 20.25
C VAL A 500 22.85 15.33 18.79
N ASP A 501 24.10 15.70 18.53
CA ASP A 501 24.62 15.83 17.16
C ASP A 501 24.43 14.53 16.37
N ILE A 502 24.65 13.37 17.00
CA ILE A 502 24.48 12.07 16.33
C ILE A 502 23.02 11.75 16.03
N LEU A 503 22.10 12.13 16.92
CA LEU A 503 20.67 11.96 16.68
C LEU A 503 20.19 12.90 15.57
N GLU A 504 20.62 14.16 15.60
CA GLU A 504 20.32 15.15 14.56
C GLU A 504 20.84 14.70 13.20
N ASP A 505 22.11 14.27 13.13
CA ASP A 505 22.72 13.68 11.93
C ASP A 505 21.87 12.52 11.38
N TYR A 506 21.40 11.63 12.24
CA TYR A 506 20.58 10.49 11.82
C TYR A 506 19.22 10.93 11.29
N LEU A 507 18.53 11.84 12.00
CA LEU A 507 17.20 12.31 11.62
C LEU A 507 17.25 13.11 10.31
N GLU A 508 18.22 14.00 10.17
CA GLU A 508 18.46 14.76 8.94
C GLU A 508 18.71 13.81 7.75
N ASN A 509 19.50 12.76 7.91
CA ASN A 509 19.71 11.75 6.87
C ASN A 509 18.45 10.95 6.50
N LYS A 510 17.43 10.95 7.37
CA LYS A 510 16.13 10.32 7.11
C LYS A 510 15.08 11.32 6.63
N THR A 511 15.40 12.61 6.60
CA THR A 511 14.49 13.62 6.05
C THR A 511 14.31 13.42 4.55
N ALA A 512 13.12 13.79 4.05
CA ALA A 512 12.87 13.81 2.62
C ALA A 512 13.85 14.79 1.95
N PRO A 513 14.38 14.48 0.75
CA PRO A 513 15.34 15.34 0.06
C PRO A 513 14.90 16.80 -0.04
N ALA A 514 13.62 17.05 -0.32
CA ALA A 514 13.07 18.40 -0.39
C ALA A 514 13.12 19.13 0.96
N ALA A 515 12.88 18.42 2.07
CA ALA A 515 13.00 19.00 3.41
C ALA A 515 14.48 19.25 3.78
N ASN A 516 15.38 18.33 3.42
CA ASN A 516 16.82 18.51 3.63
C ASN A 516 17.37 19.72 2.86
N LEU A 517 16.88 19.96 1.62
CA LEU A 517 17.23 21.16 0.86
C LEU A 517 16.82 22.45 1.60
N VAL A 518 15.61 22.49 2.16
CA VAL A 518 15.15 23.65 2.94
C VAL A 518 16.04 23.86 4.17
N LEU A 519 16.36 22.78 4.89
CA LEU A 519 17.26 22.84 6.05
C LEU A 519 18.66 23.33 5.67
N ALA A 520 19.23 22.85 4.56
CA ALA A 520 20.53 23.30 4.06
C ALA A 520 20.51 24.80 3.69
N HIS A 521 19.42 25.28 3.09
CA HIS A 521 19.25 26.70 2.74
C HIS A 521 19.13 27.59 3.98
N LEU A 522 18.41 27.14 5.01
CA LEU A 522 18.31 27.83 6.30
C LEU A 522 19.64 27.82 7.07
N ALA A 523 20.39 26.72 6.99
CA ALA A 523 21.71 26.58 7.62
C ALA A 523 22.82 27.35 6.86
N GLY A 524 22.57 27.79 5.62
CA GLY A 524 23.53 28.52 4.79
C GLY A 524 24.69 27.67 4.25
N HIS A 525 24.67 26.36 4.45
CA HIS A 525 25.64 25.42 3.90
C HIS A 525 25.04 24.01 3.77
N TYR A 526 25.55 23.19 2.85
CA TYR A 526 25.28 21.75 2.87
C TYR A 526 26.11 21.10 3.97
N LYS A 527 25.51 20.18 4.73
CA LYS A 527 26.21 19.49 5.82
C LYS A 527 27.34 18.58 5.33
N TYR A 528 27.15 17.88 4.22
CA TYR A 528 28.10 16.91 3.65
C TYR A 528 28.88 17.44 2.43
N ARG A 529 28.51 18.63 1.94
CA ARG A 529 29.16 19.32 0.81
C ARG A 529 29.49 20.76 1.22
N LYS A 530 30.17 20.92 2.36
CA LYS A 530 30.40 22.24 2.98
C LYS A 530 31.13 23.24 2.08
N ASP A 531 31.92 22.73 1.14
CA ASP A 531 32.70 23.53 0.18
C ASP A 531 31.90 23.89 -1.09
N GLU A 532 30.71 23.32 -1.28
CA GLU A 532 29.83 23.65 -2.39
C GLU A 532 28.98 24.88 -2.07
N LYS A 533 28.92 25.81 -3.03
CA LYS A 533 28.03 26.96 -2.92
C LYS A 533 26.59 26.50 -3.11
N ILE A 534 25.71 26.91 -2.19
CA ILE A 534 24.27 26.66 -2.31
C ILE A 534 23.78 27.22 -3.64
N SER A 535 23.17 26.35 -4.45
CA SER A 535 22.63 26.69 -5.76
C SER A 535 21.20 26.20 -5.84
N LEU A 536 20.26 27.07 -5.48
CA LEU A 536 18.84 26.72 -5.39
C LEU A 536 18.29 26.12 -6.71
N LYS A 537 18.80 26.55 -7.88
CA LYS A 537 18.44 25.96 -9.18
C LYS A 537 19.06 24.57 -9.40
N GLY A 538 20.33 24.38 -9.00
CA GLY A 538 21.00 23.08 -9.09
C GLY A 538 20.40 22.05 -8.13
N ASP A 539 20.07 22.49 -6.92
CA ASP A 539 19.47 21.67 -5.88
C ASP A 539 18.08 21.19 -6.23
N ILE A 540 17.25 22.09 -6.77
CA ILE A 540 15.91 21.71 -7.25
C ILE A 540 16.03 20.66 -8.36
N ARG A 541 17.04 20.74 -9.23
CA ARG A 541 17.28 19.71 -10.25
C ARG A 541 17.65 18.36 -9.63
N GLU A 542 18.53 18.34 -8.63
CA GLU A 542 18.95 17.11 -7.92
C GLU A 542 17.76 16.43 -7.19
N LEU A 543 16.76 17.20 -6.74
CA LEU A 543 15.55 16.65 -6.12
C LEU A 543 14.69 15.81 -7.06
N PHE A 544 14.83 16.00 -8.37
CA PHE A 544 14.04 15.32 -9.39
C PHE A 544 14.91 14.40 -10.27
N GLU A 545 16.17 14.20 -9.91
CA GLU A 545 17.07 13.29 -10.59
C GLU A 545 16.91 11.86 -10.02
N PRO A 546 16.61 10.85 -10.85
CA PRO A 546 16.53 9.46 -10.40
C PRO A 546 17.84 8.98 -9.75
N LEU A 547 17.74 8.29 -8.61
CA LEU A 547 18.92 7.78 -7.88
C LEU A 547 19.83 6.87 -8.73
N PRO A 548 19.32 5.98 -9.60
CA PRO A 548 20.20 5.16 -10.44
C PRO A 548 21.09 5.99 -11.38
N ILE A 549 20.58 7.13 -11.88
CA ILE A 549 21.33 8.04 -12.74
C ILE A 549 22.40 8.77 -11.93
N GLN A 550 22.03 9.28 -10.74
CA GLN A 550 22.97 9.92 -9.83
C GLN A 550 24.12 8.97 -9.46
N ASN A 551 23.79 7.73 -9.07
CA ASN A 551 24.78 6.72 -8.71
C ASN A 551 25.67 6.33 -9.90
N PHE A 552 25.13 6.22 -11.11
CA PHE A 552 25.92 6.01 -12.33
C PHE A 552 26.96 7.11 -12.52
N TYR A 553 26.56 8.38 -12.37
CA TYR A 553 27.49 9.51 -12.47
C TYR A 553 28.57 9.48 -11.38
N GLU A 554 28.23 9.11 -10.15
CA GLU A 554 29.19 8.97 -9.05
C GLU A 554 30.20 7.84 -9.33
N LEU A 555 29.76 6.72 -9.89
CA LEU A 555 30.62 5.59 -10.25
C LEU A 555 31.59 5.94 -11.38
N ILE A 556 31.12 6.54 -12.49
CA ILE A 556 32.00 6.81 -13.65
C ILE A 556 33.04 7.91 -13.37
N ASN A 557 32.75 8.80 -12.42
CA ASN A 557 33.63 9.92 -12.08
C ASN A 557 34.65 9.56 -10.99
N ASP A 558 34.57 8.37 -10.40
CA ASP A 558 35.52 7.87 -9.41
C ASP A 558 36.37 6.74 -10.00
N GLU A 559 37.64 7.03 -10.27
CA GLU A 559 38.63 6.08 -10.78
C GLU A 559 38.84 4.86 -9.85
N ASN A 560 38.47 4.99 -8.57
CA ASN A 560 38.56 3.93 -7.56
C ASN A 560 37.18 3.38 -7.16
N SER A 561 36.14 3.58 -7.96
CA SER A 561 34.83 2.95 -7.73
C SER A 561 34.89 1.42 -7.92
N ALA A 562 33.87 0.73 -7.39
CA ALA A 562 33.64 -0.66 -7.75
C ALA A 562 33.24 -0.79 -9.23
N ASN A 563 33.22 -2.01 -9.75
CA ASN A 563 32.78 -2.26 -11.13
C ASN A 563 31.42 -1.61 -11.40
N ILE A 564 31.40 -0.71 -12.40
CA ILE A 564 30.26 0.16 -12.69
C ILE A 564 29.01 -0.67 -12.99
N LEU A 565 29.11 -1.66 -13.88
CA LEU A 565 27.98 -2.49 -14.29
C LEU A 565 27.38 -3.28 -13.13
N LEU A 566 28.22 -3.96 -12.34
CA LEU A 566 27.76 -4.72 -11.18
C LEU A 566 27.13 -3.82 -10.10
N SER A 567 27.66 -2.60 -9.94
CA SER A 567 27.16 -1.62 -8.99
C SER A 567 25.78 -1.10 -9.38
N ILE A 568 25.56 -0.79 -10.66
CA ILE A 568 24.24 -0.38 -11.18
C ILE A 568 23.23 -1.53 -11.01
N ILE A 569 23.59 -2.76 -11.39
CA ILE A 569 22.69 -3.92 -11.24
C ILE A 569 22.30 -4.11 -9.77
N ALA A 570 23.26 -3.99 -8.85
CA ALA A 570 23.00 -4.10 -7.42
C ALA A 570 22.02 -3.01 -6.94
N ASP A 571 22.25 -1.75 -7.32
CA ASP A 571 21.42 -0.61 -6.95
C ASP A 571 20.00 -0.67 -7.54
N GLU A 572 19.89 -1.02 -8.82
CA GLU A 572 18.60 -1.25 -9.51
C GLU A 572 17.75 -2.29 -8.76
N HIS A 573 18.39 -3.33 -8.23
CA HIS A 573 17.73 -4.38 -7.46
C HIS A 573 17.53 -4.04 -5.99
N GLY A 574 17.98 -2.87 -5.54
CA GLY A 574 17.73 -2.36 -4.20
C GLY A 574 18.78 -2.69 -3.15
N LEU A 575 19.98 -3.11 -3.54
CA LEU A 575 21.14 -3.02 -2.65
C LEU A 575 21.54 -1.55 -2.54
N PHE A 576 21.79 -1.06 -1.33
CA PHE A 576 22.21 0.33 -1.16
C PHE A 576 23.68 0.48 -1.55
N VAL A 577 23.93 1.03 -2.73
CA VAL A 577 25.27 1.29 -3.25
C VAL A 577 25.57 2.77 -3.11
N ASN A 578 26.66 3.12 -2.41
CA ASN A 578 27.09 4.51 -2.26
C ASN A 578 28.57 4.65 -2.60
N THR A 579 28.91 5.55 -3.51
CA THR A 579 30.30 5.84 -3.88
C THR A 579 30.70 7.20 -3.31
N TYR A 580 31.75 7.22 -2.49
CA TYR A 580 32.24 8.46 -1.91
C TYR A 580 33.54 8.87 -2.60
N SER A 581 33.42 9.76 -3.59
CA SER A 581 34.60 10.34 -4.22
C SER A 581 35.26 11.36 -3.30
N PRO A 582 36.59 11.31 -3.10
CA PRO A 582 37.31 12.48 -2.65
C PRO A 582 37.15 13.53 -3.75
N VAL A 583 36.48 14.65 -3.45
CA VAL A 583 36.17 15.73 -4.41
C VAL A 583 37.41 16.07 -5.25
N LYS A 584 37.49 15.56 -6.48
CA LYS A 584 38.43 16.05 -7.49
C LYS A 584 37.76 17.23 -8.19
N LYS A 585 38.31 18.42 -7.99
CA LYS A 585 37.95 19.62 -8.78
C LYS A 585 38.07 19.31 -10.27
N GLY A 586 36.93 19.29 -10.96
CA GLY A 586 36.80 19.59 -12.39
C GLY A 586 37.48 18.62 -13.35
N LYS A 587 36.72 17.64 -13.85
CA LYS A 587 36.86 17.18 -15.24
C LYS A 587 35.47 16.83 -15.78
N LYS A 588 34.95 17.64 -16.70
CA LYS A 588 33.85 17.23 -17.58
C LYS A 588 34.47 16.30 -18.63
N ILE A 589 34.04 15.05 -18.69
CA ILE A 589 34.37 14.16 -19.80
C ILE A 589 33.13 14.09 -20.71
N GLU A 590 33.33 14.36 -21.99
CA GLU A 590 32.27 14.29 -23.00
C GLU A 590 31.97 12.83 -23.36
N ILE A 591 30.68 12.50 -23.50
CA ILE A 591 30.09 11.16 -23.68
C ILE A 591 30.57 10.42 -24.96
N LYS A 592 31.45 11.02 -25.77
CA LYS A 592 31.86 10.45 -27.06
C LYS A 592 32.86 9.29 -26.97
N GLU A 593 33.53 9.07 -25.85
CA GLU A 593 34.58 8.04 -25.75
C GLU A 593 34.09 6.66 -25.25
N ILE A 594 32.82 6.49 -24.87
CA ILE A 594 32.35 5.27 -24.17
C ILE A 594 31.76 4.19 -25.11
N ILE A 595 31.68 4.43 -26.43
CA ILE A 595 31.16 3.40 -27.39
C ILE A 595 32.28 2.56 -28.03
N MET A 596 33.54 2.83 -27.74
CA MET A 596 34.65 1.99 -28.21
C MET A 596 35.70 1.83 -27.11
N ASP A 597 35.46 0.89 -26.20
CA ASP A 597 36.44 -0.08 -25.70
C ASP A 597 35.79 -1.09 -24.73
#